data_AF-A0A1T5DQ02-F1
#
_entry.id   AF-A0A1T5DQ02-F1
#
_cell.length_a   1.000
_cell.length_b   1.000
_cell.length_c   1.000
_cell.angle_alpha   90.00
_cell.angle_beta   90.00
_cell.angle_gamma   90.00
#
_symmetry.space_group_name_H-M   'P 1'
#
loop_
_entity.id
_entity.type
_entity.pdbx_description
1 polymer ?
#
loop_
_entity_poly.entity_id
_entity_poly.type
_entity_poly.pdbx_seq_one_letter_code
_entity_poly.pdbx_strand_id
1 'polypeptide(L)'
;MMARLDADKVRPIDDTSPIRDFPKYGRPLVQVGSIYGKAVAWSRGYGLIEWLDPSGGYHLGWAQSTSIKRVTAEEWKGSSGL
;
A
#
# COMPACT_ATOMS: atom_id res chain seq x y z
N MET A 1 2.36 13.16 10.93
CA MET A 1 1.67 12.01 11.56
C MET A 1 0.16 12.26 11.56
N MET A 2 -0.44 12.46 10.37
CA MET A 2 -1.87 12.78 10.21
C MET A 2 -2.52 12.01 9.04
N ALA A 3 -1.75 11.58 8.04
CA ALA A 3 -2.27 10.84 6.88
C ALA A 3 -2.79 9.40 7.19
N ARG A 4 -2.42 8.81 8.33
CA ARG A 4 -2.87 7.44 8.70
C ARG A 4 -4.28 7.39 9.27
N LEU A 5 -4.68 8.42 10.03
CA LEU A 5 -6.00 8.49 10.65
C LEU A 5 -7.13 8.67 9.64
N ASP A 6 -6.84 9.21 8.45
CA ASP A 6 -7.84 9.34 7.40
C ASP A 6 -7.91 8.11 6.47
N ALA A 7 -6.82 7.38 6.24
CA ALA A 7 -6.86 6.15 5.45
C ALA A 7 -7.59 4.98 6.14
N ASP A 8 -7.61 4.96 7.48
CA ASP A 8 -8.45 4.02 8.24
C ASP A 8 -9.96 4.29 8.05
N LYS A 9 -10.35 5.53 7.69
CA LYS A 9 -11.75 5.90 7.41
C LYS A 9 -12.21 5.54 5.99
N VAL A 10 -11.30 5.17 5.09
CA VAL A 10 -11.58 4.79 3.68
C VAL A 10 -11.39 3.29 3.47
N ARG A 11 -11.56 2.49 4.52
CA ARG A 11 -11.59 1.04 4.38
C ARG A 11 -12.87 0.65 3.61
N PRO A 12 -12.80 -0.31 2.68
CA PRO A 12 -14.00 -0.97 2.16
C PRO A 12 -14.80 -1.55 3.34
N ILE A 13 -16.05 -1.12 3.48
CA ILE A 13 -16.91 -1.33 4.67
C ILE A 13 -17.14 -2.83 4.98
N ASP A 14 -16.91 -3.70 3.99
CA ASP A 14 -17.22 -5.13 4.02
C ASP A 14 -16.14 -6.02 4.65
N ASP A 15 -14.96 -5.49 4.97
CA ASP A 15 -13.94 -6.25 5.70
C ASP A 15 -13.89 -5.79 7.16
N THR A 16 -14.26 -6.66 8.09
CA THR A 16 -14.20 -6.39 9.54
C THR A 16 -12.95 -6.95 10.20
N SER A 17 -12.06 -7.60 9.44
CA SER A 17 -10.84 -8.22 9.97
C SER A 17 -9.93 -7.17 10.62
N PRO A 18 -9.10 -7.53 11.62
CA PRO A 18 -8.13 -6.58 12.17
C PRO A 18 -7.14 -6.14 11.08
N ILE A 19 -6.78 -4.86 11.11
CA ILE A 19 -5.68 -4.31 10.32
C ILE A 19 -4.37 -4.67 11.02
N ARG A 20 -3.38 -5.10 10.23
CA ARG A 20 -2.04 -5.42 10.70
C ARG A 20 -1.02 -4.61 9.93
N ASP A 21 -0.18 -3.88 10.64
CA ASP A 21 0.92 -3.14 10.04
C ASP A 21 2.04 -4.07 9.58
N PHE A 22 2.66 -3.71 8.46
CA PHE A 22 3.99 -4.21 8.15
C PHE A 22 5.03 -3.44 8.97
N PRO A 23 6.10 -4.12 9.44
CA PRO A 23 7.20 -3.45 10.11
C PRO A 23 7.78 -2.35 9.22
N LYS A 24 8.24 -1.25 9.84
CA LYS A 24 8.78 -0.08 9.12
C LYS A 24 9.92 -0.47 8.17
N TYR A 25 10.76 -1.41 8.60
CA TYR A 25 11.83 -1.99 7.80
C TYR A 25 11.35 -3.32 7.21
N GLY A 26 11.56 -3.52 5.91
CA GLY A 26 11.12 -4.73 5.21
C GLY A 26 9.68 -4.67 4.68
N ARG A 27 9.12 -3.46 4.50
CA ARG A 27 7.84 -3.29 3.79
C ARG A 27 7.94 -3.89 2.38
N PRO A 28 7.03 -4.79 1.99
CA PRO A 28 7.05 -5.38 0.66
C PRO A 28 6.89 -4.30 -0.42
N LEU A 29 7.75 -4.36 -1.44
CA LEU A 29 7.50 -3.66 -2.70
C LEU A 29 6.37 -4.37 -3.44
N VAL A 30 5.40 -3.61 -3.92
CA VAL A 30 4.23 -4.15 -4.58
C VAL A 30 3.84 -3.34 -5.81
N GLN A 31 3.12 -4.01 -6.71
CA GLN A 31 2.49 -3.43 -7.87
C GLN A 31 0.97 -3.68 -7.82
N VAL A 32 0.18 -2.65 -8.08
CA VAL A 32 -1.28 -2.71 -8.24
C VAL A 32 -1.64 -2.05 -9.57
N GLY A 33 -1.99 -2.84 -10.58
CA GLY A 33 -2.16 -2.33 -11.94
C GLY A 33 -0.87 -1.67 -12.44
N SER A 34 -0.92 -0.36 -12.69
CA SER A 34 0.25 0.44 -13.12
C SER A 34 0.98 1.15 -11.97
N ILE A 35 0.49 1.03 -10.73
CA ILE A 35 1.04 1.70 -9.56
C ILE A 35 2.09 0.80 -8.90
N TYR A 36 3.27 1.36 -8.62
CA TYR A 36 4.32 0.72 -7.81
C TYR A 36 4.39 1.43 -6.46
N GLY A 37 4.27 0.68 -5.37
CA GLY A 37 4.19 1.20 -4.01
C GLY A 37 4.77 0.25 -2.96
N LYS A 38 4.66 0.64 -1.69
CA LYS A 38 4.99 -0.22 -0.55
C LYS A 38 3.72 -0.64 0.17
N ALA A 39 3.61 -1.92 0.51
CA ALA A 39 2.54 -2.37 1.40
C ALA A 39 2.88 -1.97 2.85
N VAL A 40 2.03 -1.14 3.45
CA VAL A 40 2.25 -0.61 4.82
C VAL A 40 1.38 -1.28 5.87
N ALA A 41 0.22 -1.77 5.47
CA ALA A 41 -0.69 -2.54 6.32
C ALA A 41 -1.52 -3.51 5.48
N TRP A 42 -2.21 -4.43 6.14
CA TRP A 42 -3.06 -5.41 5.48
C TRP A 42 -4.21 -5.88 6.39
N SER A 43 -5.27 -6.36 5.75
CA SER A 43 -6.36 -7.12 6.34
C SER A 43 -6.52 -8.44 5.59
N ARG A 44 -7.55 -9.25 5.91
CA ARG A 44 -7.77 -10.54 5.24
C ARG A 44 -7.93 -10.38 3.71
N GLY A 45 -8.67 -9.37 3.27
CA GLY A 45 -9.00 -9.17 1.86
C GLY A 45 -8.24 -8.04 1.16
N TYR A 46 -7.53 -7.19 1.90
CA TYR A 46 -6.99 -5.94 1.37
C TYR A 46 -5.58 -5.64 1.86
N GLY A 47 -4.84 -4.88 1.06
CA GLY A 47 -3.56 -4.27 1.46
C GLY A 47 -3.63 -2.76 1.33
N LEU A 48 -3.07 -2.06 2.32
CA LEU A 48 -2.87 -0.62 2.28
C LEU A 48 -1.52 -0.33 1.64
N ILE A 49 -1.55 0.39 0.53
CA ILE A 49 -0.39 0.69 -0.29
C ILE A 49 -0.09 2.18 -0.19
N GLU A 50 1.15 2.53 0.09
CA GLU A 50 1.67 3.88 -0.10
C GLU A 50 2.45 3.98 -1.41
N TRP A 51 2.28 5.07 -2.16
CA TRP A 51 3.04 5.32 -3.38
C TRP A 51 3.21 6.82 -3.63
N LEU A 52 4.11 7.16 -4.55
CA LEU A 52 4.30 8.50 -5.07
C LEU A 52 3.80 8.53 -6.51
N ASP A 53 3.03 9.54 -6.88
CA ASP A 53 2.67 9.78 -8.28
C ASP A 53 3.85 10.41 -9.05
N PRO A 54 3.77 10.55 -10.39
CA PRO A 54 4.84 11.14 -11.21
C PRO A 54 5.21 12.59 -10.87
N SER A 55 4.31 13.33 -10.22
CA SER A 55 4.58 14.69 -9.71
C SER A 55 5.22 14.72 -8.32
N GLY A 56 5.43 13.54 -7.71
CA GLY A 56 5.95 13.39 -6.35
C GLY A 56 4.90 13.50 -5.27
N GLY A 57 3.61 13.54 -5.63
CA GLY A 57 2.51 13.55 -4.67
C GLY A 57 2.42 12.23 -3.89
N TYR A 58 2.29 12.30 -2.57
CA TYR A 58 2.13 11.13 -1.71
C TYR A 58 0.69 10.66 -1.65
N HIS A 59 0.50 9.35 -1.85
CA HIS A 59 -0.80 8.70 -1.82
C HIS A 59 -0.78 7.48 -0.91
N LEU A 60 -1.97 7.17 -0.39
CA LEU A 60 -2.22 6.02 0.46
C LEU A 60 -3.60 5.45 0.10
N GLY A 61 -3.69 4.15 -0.19
CA GLY A 61 -4.93 3.57 -0.68
C GLY A 61 -5.02 2.06 -0.49
N TRP A 62 -6.24 1.59 -0.24
CA TRP A 62 -6.55 0.17 -0.12
C TRP A 62 -6.73 -0.48 -1.48
N ALA A 63 -6.15 -1.66 -1.68
CA ALA A 63 -6.36 -2.50 -2.84
C ALA A 63 -6.73 -3.93 -2.42
N GLN A 64 -7.56 -4.60 -3.22
CA GLN A 64 -7.87 -6.01 -3.00
C GLN A 64 -6.59 -6.85 -3.07
N SER A 65 -6.42 -7.77 -2.13
CA SER A 65 -5.22 -8.61 -2.02
C SER A 65 -4.93 -9.40 -3.30
N THR A 66 -5.97 -9.82 -4.02
CA THR A 66 -5.88 -10.50 -5.32
C THR A 66 -5.30 -9.64 -6.44
N SER A 67 -5.38 -8.32 -6.31
CA SER A 67 -4.88 -7.35 -7.28
C SER A 67 -3.47 -6.83 -6.93
N ILE A 68 -2.94 -7.21 -5.76
CA ILE A 68 -1.62 -6.80 -5.27
C ILE A 68 -0.60 -7.87 -5.67
N LYS A 69 0.40 -7.48 -6.46
CA LYS A 69 1.55 -8.33 -6.80
C LYS A 69 2.76 -7.87 -6.02
N ARG A 70 3.47 -8.81 -5.37
CA ARG A 70 4.80 -8.51 -4.81
C ARG A 70 5.80 -8.42 -5.95
N VAL A 71 6.70 -7.45 -5.85
CA VAL A 71 7.77 -7.27 -6.84
C VAL A 71 9.12 -7.28 -6.13
N THR A 72 10.13 -7.79 -6.83
CA THR A 72 11.52 -7.69 -6.38
C THR A 72 12.06 -6.26 -6.56
N ALA A 73 13.25 -6.00 -6.01
CA ALA A 73 13.93 -4.72 -6.25
C ALA A 73 14.30 -4.52 -7.72
N GLU A 74 14.52 -5.61 -8.48
CA GLU A 74 14.88 -5.57 -9.91
C GLU A 74 13.66 -5.25 -10.79
N GLU A 75 12.47 -5.71 -10.39
CA GLU A 75 11.20 -5.44 -11.08
C GLU A 75 10.60 -4.07 -10.72
N TRP A 76 11.14 -3.41 -9.70
CA TRP A 76 10.63 -2.16 -9.17
C TRP A 76 10.80 -1.01 -10.16
N LYS A 77 9.69 -0.32 -10.44
CA LYS A 77 9.65 0.87 -11.32
C LYS A 77 9.03 2.10 -10.64
N GLY A 78 8.81 2.04 -9.32
CA GLY A 78 8.27 3.15 -8.55
C GLY A 78 9.36 4.13 -8.11
N SER A 79 8.95 5.24 -7.49
CA SER A 79 9.88 6.25 -7.01
C SER A 79 10.74 5.74 -5.85
N SER A 80 12.07 5.92 -5.95
CA SER A 80 13.04 5.50 -4.92
C SER A 80 12.98 6.32 -3.62
N GLY A 81 12.22 7.41 -3.59
CA GLY A 81 12.04 8.29 -2.43
C GLY A 81 10.99 7.81 -1.42
N LEU A 82 10.35 6.66 -1.67
CA LEU A 82 9.46 5.97 -0.74
C LEU A 82 10.22 5.24 0.36
#